data_AF-A0A8T1SU45-F1
#
_entry.id   AF-A0A8T1SU45-F1
#
_cell.length_a   1.000
_cell.length_b   1.000
_cell.length_c   1.000
_cell.angle_alpha   90.00
_cell.angle_beta   90.00
_cell.angle_gamma   90.00
#
_symmetry.space_group_name_H-M   'P 1'
#
loop_
_entity.id
_entity.type
_entity.pdbx_description
1 polymer ?
#
loop_
_entity_poly.entity_id
_entity_poly.type
_entity_poly.pdbx_seq_one_letter_code
_entity_poly.pdbx_strand_id
1 'polypeptide(L)' 'GSAIADLSAEQLCSLPGNWSYGISQGACLFFINEGAKSTTWLHPHIGEPMITGHRRSA' A
#
# COMPACT_ATOMS: atom_id res chain seq x y z
N GLY A 1 0.25 9.64 -17.54
CA GLY A 1 0.78 9.31 -16.21
C GLY A 1 -0.20 8.40 -15.53
N SER A 2 0.24 7.26 -14.97
CA SER A 2 -0.66 6.33 -14.27
C SER A 2 -1.17 6.97 -12.98
N ALA A 3 -2.48 7.22 -12.89
CA ALA A 3 -3.16 7.68 -11.67
C ALA A 3 -2.90 6.76 -10.46
N ILE A 4 -2.51 5.50 -10.73
CA ILE A 4 -2.05 4.53 -9.73
C ILE A 4 -0.79 4.99 -8.98
N ALA A 5 0.17 5.58 -9.70
CA ALA A 5 1.40 6.08 -9.08
C ALA A 5 1.15 7.35 -8.26
N ASP A 6 0.19 8.17 -8.69
CA ASP A 6 -0.15 9.45 -8.06
C ASP A 6 -0.88 9.25 -6.73
N LEU A 7 -1.96 8.45 -6.73
CA LEU A 7 -2.72 8.07 -5.53
C LEU A 7 -1.87 7.29 -4.52
N SER A 8 -1.00 6.41 -5.03
CA SER A 8 -0.08 5.69 -4.15
C SER A 8 0.96 6.66 -3.58
N ALA A 9 1.58 7.52 -4.38
CA ALA A 9 2.63 8.42 -3.90
C ALA A 9 2.17 9.30 -2.74
N GLU A 10 0.98 9.90 -2.80
CA GLU A 10 0.47 10.76 -1.72
C GLU A 10 0.14 9.98 -0.45
N GLN A 11 -0.48 8.81 -0.58
CA GLN A 11 -0.81 7.94 0.56
C GLN A 11 0.45 7.35 1.21
N LEU A 12 1.44 7.00 0.40
CA LEU A 12 2.70 6.41 0.82
C LEU A 12 3.68 7.43 1.40
N CYS A 13 3.57 8.71 1.01
CA CYS A 13 4.39 9.79 1.56
C CYS A 13 4.14 10.02 3.06
N SER A 14 3.02 9.51 3.59
CA SER A 14 2.61 9.66 4.98
C SER A 14 2.91 8.44 5.86
N LEU A 15 3.74 7.48 5.45
CA LEU A 15 4.05 6.33 6.30
C LEU A 15 4.90 6.73 7.53
N PRO A 16 4.64 6.15 8.71
CA PRO A 16 5.53 6.35 9.86
C PRO A 16 6.94 5.84 9.53
N GLY A 17 7.99 6.43 10.11
CA GLY A 17 9.39 6.17 9.73
C GLY A 17 9.89 4.72 9.82
N ASN A 18 9.11 3.80 10.38
CA ASN A 18 9.44 2.38 10.53
C ASN A 18 8.63 1.49 9.57
N TRP A 19 7.99 2.11 8.56
CA TRP A 19 7.13 1.45 7.61
C TRP A 19 7.64 1.64 6.20
N SER A 20 7.62 0.53 5.47
CA SER A 20 7.92 0.44 4.05
C SER A 20 6.71 -0.16 3.33
N TYR A 21 6.68 -0.12 2.00
CA TYR A 21 5.60 -0.73 1.21
C TYR A 21 6.14 -1.42 -0.03
N GLY A 22 5.33 -2.29 -0.61
CA GLY A 22 5.63 -2.95 -1.87
C GLY A 22 4.38 -3.17 -2.72
N ILE A 23 4.60 -3.47 -4.00
CA ILE A 23 3.54 -3.84 -4.95
C ILE A 23 3.70 -5.32 -5.29
N SER A 24 2.62 -6.09 -5.11
CA SER A 24 2.55 -7.48 -5.55
C SER A 24 2.25 -7.58 -7.05
N GLN A 25 2.51 -8.75 -7.65
CA GLN A 25 2.29 -9.02 -9.08
C GLN A 25 0.87 -8.71 -9.58
N GLY A 26 -0.13 -8.74 -8.69
CA GLY A 26 -1.52 -8.37 -9.00
C GLY A 26 -1.84 -6.87 -8.93
N ALA A 27 -0.83 -6.00 -8.84
CA ALA A 27 -1.01 -4.57 -8.52
C ALA A 27 -1.86 -4.39 -7.24
N CYS A 28 -1.50 -5.14 -6.20
CA CYS A 28 -2.01 -4.94 -4.85
C CYS A 28 -0.86 -4.40 -3.99
N LEU A 29 -1.13 -3.32 -3.28
CA LEU A 29 -0.16 -2.69 -2.42
C LEU A 29 -0.21 -3.34 -1.02
N PHE A 30 0.97 -3.59 -0.45
CA PHE A 30 1.09 -4.12 0.90
C PHE A 30 2.10 -3.29 1.70
N PHE A 31 1.86 -3.19 2.99
CA PHE A 31 2.68 -2.45 3.94
C PHE A 31 3.53 -3.41 4.76
N ILE A 32 4.75 -2.97 5.04
CA ILE A 32 5.77 -3.69 5.77
C ILE A 32 6.08 -2.86 7.01
N ASN A 33 5.78 -3.41 8.18
CA ASN A 33 6.21 -2.84 9.45
C ASN A 33 7.55 -3.44 9.84
N GLU A 34 8.61 -2.63 9.74
CA GLU A 34 9.97 -3.08 10.04
C GLU A 34 10.23 -3.25 11.54
N GLY A 35 9.48 -2.54 12.38
CA GLY A 35 9.55 -2.66 13.84
C GLY A 35 8.88 -3.93 14.36
N ALA A 36 7.72 -4.28 13.81
CA ALA A 36 6.96 -5.48 14.18
C ALA A 36 7.31 -6.72 13.33
N LYS A 37 8.20 -6.58 12.34
CA LYS A 37 8.58 -7.64 11.37
C LYS A 37 7.36 -8.33 10.77
N SER A 38 6.36 -7.53 10.40
CA SER A 38 5.06 -7.99 9.94
C SER A 38 4.66 -7.27 8.66
N THR A 39 3.81 -7.91 7.86
CA THR A 39 3.19 -7.29 6.68
C THR A 39 1.69 -7.21 6.85
N THR A 40 1.08 -6.18 6.26
CA THR A 40 -0.37 -5.99 6.28
C THR A 40 -0.84 -5.38 4.97
N TRP A 41 -2.07 -5.70 4.60
CA TRP A 41 -2.74 -5.10 3.44
C TRP A 41 -3.41 -3.76 3.78
N LEU A 42 -3.50 -3.45 5.07
CA LEU A 42 -4.16 -2.26 5.59
C LEU A 42 -3.15 -1.14 5.81
N HIS A 43 -3.52 0.08 5.45
CA HIS A 43 -2.68 1.23 5.76
C HIS A 43 -2.58 1.46 7.27
N PRO A 44 -1.38 1.69 7.84
CA PRO A 44 -1.23 1.95 9.27
C PRO A 44 -1.95 3.18 9.81
N HIS A 45 -2.28 4.18 8.98
CA HIS A 45 -3.00 5.38 9.45
C HIS A 45 -4.51 5.33 9.24
N ILE A 46 -4.99 4.83 8.10
CA ILE A 46 -6.42 4.85 7.78
C ILE A 46 -7.10 3.51 8.05
N GLY A 47 -6.35 2.43 8.27
CA GLY A 47 -6.89 1.09 8.51
C GLY A 47 -7.54 0.43 7.30
N GLU A 48 -7.55 1.10 6.15
CA GLU A 48 -8.21 0.62 4.93
C GLU A 48 -7.24 -0.11 3.99
N PRO A 49 -7.73 -1.09 3.22
CA PRO A 49 -6.94 -1.74 2.18
C PRO A 49 -6.72 -0.80 0.99
N MET A 50 -5.46 -0.62 0.58
CA MET A 50 -5.14 0.13 -0.64
C MET A 50 -5.08 -0.80 -1.84
N ILE A 51 -6.07 -0.67 -2.74
CA ILE A 51 -6.10 -1.42 -3.99
C ILE A 51 -5.64 -0.51 -5.12
N THR A 52 -4.50 -0.83 -5.72
CA THR A 52 -3.91 -0.05 -6.82
C THR A 52 -4.47 -0.41 -8.21
N GLY A 53 -5.67 -1.01 -8.23
CA GLY A 53 -6.45 -1.21 -9.45
C GLY A 53 -6.08 -2.44 -10.27
N HIS A 54 -6.45 -3.62 -9.79
CA HIS A 54 -7.17 -4.60 -10.62
C HIS A 54 -8.28 -5.19 -9.74
N ARG A 55 -9.48 -4.61 -9.82
CA ARG A 55 -10.68 -5.38 -9.51
C ARG A 55 -10.66 -6.51 -10.54
N ARG A 56 -10.38 -7.75 -10.13
CA ARG A 56 -10.90 -8.88 -10.90
C ARG A 56 -12.41 -8.72 -10.82
N SER A 57 -12.98 -7.95 -11.75
CA SER A 57 -14.35 -8.18 -12.15
C SER A 57 -14.37 -9.65 -12.55
N ALA A 58 -15.28 -10.38 -11.90
CA ALA A 58 -15.47 -11.82 -11.91
C ALA A 58 -15.08 -12.52 -13.21
#